data_AF-A0A9D0J3X8-F1
#
_entry.id   AF-A0A9D0J3X8-F1
#
_cell.length_a   1.000
_cell.length_b   1.000
_cell.length_c   1.000
_cell.angle_alpha   90.00
_cell.angle_beta   90.00
_cell.angle_gamma   90.00
#
_symmetry.space_group_name_H-M   'P 1'
#
loop_
_entity.id
_entity.type
_entity.pdbx_description
1 polymer ?
#
loop_
_entity_poly.entity_id
_entity_poly.type
_entity_poly.pdbx_seq_one_letter_code
_entity_poly.pdbx_strand_id
1 'polypeptide(L)'
;MINLKDPKLYFNRELSWLQFNTRVLQQAQDKRQPLLERLKFLAIYGTNLDEFYMIRVAGLKKLFASGIILSGPDRLTPLQQLREIRKYLHRELQVVEHTFMEIMDGLKEEGI
;
A
#
# COMPACT_ATOMS: atom_id res chain seq x y z
N MET A 1 29.95 6.14 -18.54
CA MET A 1 29.52 6.96 -17.38
C MET A 1 28.02 6.79 -17.21
N ILE A 2 27.50 6.53 -16.01
CA ILE A 2 26.06 6.31 -15.78
C ILE A 2 25.32 7.64 -15.90
N ASN A 3 24.22 7.68 -16.65
CA ASN A 3 23.37 8.86 -16.77
C ASN A 3 22.35 8.89 -15.61
N LEU A 4 22.62 9.68 -14.58
CA LEU A 4 21.74 9.83 -13.40
C LEU A 4 20.38 10.48 -13.72
N LYS A 5 20.15 10.96 -14.95
CA LYS A 5 18.83 11.47 -15.37
C LYS A 5 17.91 10.40 -15.96
N ASP A 6 18.38 9.15 -16.06
CA ASP A 6 17.57 8.03 -16.54
C ASP A 6 16.48 7.66 -15.51
N PRO A 7 15.18 7.83 -15.82
CA PRO A 7 14.09 7.52 -14.90
C PRO A 7 14.05 6.05 -14.47
N LYS A 8 14.63 5.14 -15.28
CA LYS A 8 14.67 3.70 -14.97
C LYS A 8 15.54 3.36 -13.76
N LEU A 9 16.38 4.30 -13.32
CA LEU A 9 17.21 4.14 -12.11
C LEU A 9 16.43 4.40 -10.81
N TYR A 10 15.18 4.87 -10.90
CA TYR A 10 14.40 5.28 -9.74
C TYR A 10 13.10 4.50 -9.62
N PHE A 11 12.76 4.14 -8.38
CA PHE A 11 11.43 3.62 -8.06
C PHE A 11 10.48 4.75 -7.74
N ASN A 12 9.21 4.59 -8.13
CA ASN A 12 8.17 5.52 -7.73
C ASN A 12 8.01 5.49 -6.20
N ARG A 13 8.05 6.67 -5.58
CA ARG A 13 7.98 6.81 -4.13
C ARG A 13 6.69 6.25 -3.52
N GLU A 14 5.56 6.50 -4.16
CA GLU A 14 4.25 6.13 -3.61
C GLU A 14 4.03 4.62 -3.73
N LEU A 15 4.44 4.00 -4.84
CA LEU A 15 4.45 2.54 -5.00
C LEU A 15 5.44 1.87 -4.03
N SER A 16 6.59 2.50 -3.79
CA SER A 16 7.57 1.97 -2.81
C SER A 16 7.02 2.02 -1.39
N TRP A 17 6.24 3.05 -1.05
CA TRP A 17 5.53 3.14 0.22
C TRP A 17 4.46 2.04 0.34
N LEU A 18 3.68 1.78 -0.71
CA LEU A 18 2.70 0.68 -0.71
C LEU A 18 3.38 -0.68 -0.52
N GLN A 19 4.52 -0.93 -1.17
CA GLN A 19 5.31 -2.15 -0.97
C GLN A 19 5.83 -2.29 0.47
N PHE A 20 6.15 -1.19 1.14
CA PHE A 20 6.46 -1.22 2.56
C PHE A 20 5.22 -1.66 3.37
N ASN A 21 4.05 -1.08 3.11
CA ASN A 21 2.82 -1.45 3.82
C ASN A 21 2.41 -2.91 3.54
N THR A 22 2.67 -3.44 2.35
CA THR A 22 2.49 -4.88 2.05
C THR A 22 3.31 -5.77 2.99
N ARG A 23 4.50 -5.34 3.44
CA ARG A 23 5.28 -6.12 4.43
C ARG A 23 4.64 -6.11 5.81
N VAL A 24 3.87 -5.06 6.15
CA VAL A 24 3.04 -5.04 7.36
C VAL A 24 1.88 -6.02 7.23
N LEU A 25 1.21 -6.06 6.07
CA LEU A 25 0.18 -7.06 5.78
C LEU A 25 0.73 -8.49 5.86
N GLN A 26 1.96 -8.73 5.39
CA GLN A 26 2.62 -10.03 5.50
C GLN A 26 2.79 -10.50 6.95
N GLN A 27 2.92 -9.59 7.94
CA GLN A 27 2.93 -9.98 9.35
C GLN A 27 1.56 -10.52 9.81
N ALA A 28 0.46 -10.01 9.26
CA ALA A 28 -0.88 -10.56 9.50
C ALA A 28 -1.10 -11.93 8.83
N GLN A 29 -0.35 -12.24 7.78
CA GLN A 29 -0.41 -13.53 7.08
C GLN A 29 0.49 -14.61 7.71
N ASP A 30 1.41 -14.24 8.60
CA ASP A 30 2.32 -15.18 9.22
C ASP A 30 1.60 -16.05 10.27
N LYS A 31 1.31 -17.31 9.92
CA LYS A 31 0.61 -18.27 10.78
C LYS A 31 1.39 -18.68 12.03
N ARG A 32 2.67 -18.29 12.14
CA ARG A 32 3.47 -18.49 13.37
C ARG A 32 3.12 -17.47 14.45
N GLN A 33 2.46 -16.37 14.09
CA GLN A 33 2.00 -15.34 15.01
C GLN A 33 0.64 -15.74 15.63
N PRO A 34 0.39 -15.42 16.91
CA PRO A 34 -0.93 -15.58 17.51
C PRO A 34 -2.02 -14.81 16.74
N LEU A 35 -3.25 -15.33 16.71
CA LEU A 35 -4.37 -14.75 15.96
C LEU A 35 -4.61 -13.26 16.26
N LEU A 36 -4.54 -12.87 17.53
CA LEU A 36 -4.73 -11.46 17.93
C LEU A 36 -3.58 -10.56 17.48
N GLU A 37 -2.34 -11.04 17.45
CA GLU A 37 -1.21 -10.26 16.90
C GLU A 37 -1.36 -10.10 15.38
N ARG A 38 -1.84 -11.14 14.69
CA ARG A 38 -2.17 -11.05 13.26
C ARG A 38 -3.27 -10.02 13.00
N LEU A 39 -4.33 -10.02 13.80
CA LEU A 39 -5.42 -9.05 13.72
C LEU A 39 -4.92 -7.62 13.93
N LYS A 40 -4.03 -7.43 14.92
CA LYS A 40 -3.38 -6.15 15.20
C LYS A 40 -2.54 -5.65 14.02
N PHE A 41 -1.77 -6.51 13.37
CA PHE A 41 -1.03 -6.12 12.15
C PHE A 41 -1.96 -5.73 11.00
N LEU A 42 -3.11 -6.38 10.87
CA LEU A 42 -4.13 -6.00 9.89
C LEU A 42 -4.70 -4.60 10.19
N ALA A 43 -4.95 -4.29 11.47
CA ALA A 43 -5.36 -2.96 11.89
C ALA A 43 -4.28 -1.90 11.61
N ILE A 44 -3.00 -2.18 11.92
CA ILE A 44 -1.87 -1.29 11.62
C ILE A 44 -1.77 -1.03 10.11
N TYR A 45 -1.89 -2.08 9.29
CA TYR A 45 -1.92 -1.94 7.83
C TYR A 45 -3.02 -0.97 7.37
N GLY A 46 -4.23 -1.10 7.93
CA GLY A 46 -5.37 -0.22 7.64
C GLY A 46 -5.12 1.23 8.03
N THR A 47 -4.63 1.47 9.26
CA THR A 47 -4.29 2.82 9.74
C THR A 47 -3.22 3.48 8.86
N ASN A 48 -2.16 2.75 8.50
CA ASN A 48 -1.13 3.27 7.61
C ASN A 48 -1.73 3.63 6.24
N LEU A 49 -2.60 2.78 5.71
CA LEU A 49 -3.23 3.00 4.41
C LEU A 49 -4.12 4.25 4.42
N ASP A 50 -4.87 4.49 5.50
CA ASP A 50 -5.67 5.70 5.69
C ASP A 50 -4.79 6.96 5.68
N GLU A 51 -3.68 6.96 6.40
CA GLU A 51 -2.72 8.07 6.39
C GLU A 51 -2.15 8.31 4.97
N PHE A 52 -1.81 7.23 4.26
CA PHE A 52 -1.36 7.31 2.87
C PHE A 52 -2.41 7.96 1.97
N TYR A 53 -3.69 7.61 2.11
CA TYR A 53 -4.77 8.26 1.36
C TYR A 53 -4.90 9.76 1.69
N MET A 54 -4.92 10.08 2.99
CA MET A 54 -5.10 11.44 3.47
C MET A 54 -3.98 12.38 3.02
N ILE A 55 -2.74 11.90 2.98
CA ILE A 55 -1.57 12.72 2.66
C ILE A 55 -1.15 12.56 1.20
N ARG A 56 -0.85 11.33 0.77
CA ARG A 56 -0.21 11.07 -0.53
C ARG A 56 -1.20 11.14 -1.68
N VAL A 57 -2.32 10.44 -1.58
CA VAL A 57 -3.35 10.44 -2.64
C VAL A 57 -3.98 11.82 -2.78
N ALA A 58 -4.26 12.52 -1.67
CA ALA A 58 -4.73 13.90 -1.72
C ALA A 58 -3.70 14.84 -2.39
N GLY A 59 -2.42 14.70 -2.08
CA GLY A 59 -1.34 15.45 -2.72
C GLY A 59 -1.28 15.24 -4.23
N LEU A 60 -1.33 13.98 -4.69
CA LEU A 60 -1.37 13.65 -6.13
C LEU A 60 -2.60 14.21 -6.84
N LYS A 61 -3.78 14.15 -6.20
CA LYS A 61 -5.01 14.76 -6.74
C LYS A 61 -4.87 16.28 -6.90
N LYS A 62 -4.24 16.97 -5.94
CA LYS A 62 -3.98 18.41 -6.02
C LYS A 62 -3.02 18.75 -7.17
N LEU A 63 -1.94 17.98 -7.34
CA LEU A 63 -1.00 18.15 -8.46
C LEU A 63 -1.70 17.95 -9.81
N PHE A 64 -2.50 16.88 -9.92
CA PHE A 64 -3.29 16.60 -11.12
C PHE A 64 -4.26 17.74 -11.45
N ALA A 65 -5.02 18.22 -10.48
CA ALA A 65 -5.96 19.35 -10.65
C ALA A 65 -5.25 20.65 -11.06
N SER A 66 -3.97 20.81 -10.69
CA SER A 66 -3.13 21.96 -11.06
C SER A 66 -2.47 21.82 -12.44
N GLY A 67 -2.75 20.74 -13.19
CA GLY A 67 -2.21 20.52 -14.53
C GLY A 67 -0.74 20.07 -14.56
N ILE A 68 -0.18 19.60 -13.44
CA ILE A 68 1.22 19.15 -13.39
C ILE A 68 1.36 17.81 -14.11
N ILE A 69 2.28 17.74 -15.07
CA ILE A 69 2.47 16.58 -15.95
C ILE A 69 3.67 15.69 -15.60
N LEU A 70 4.54 16.10 -14.67
CA LEU A 70 5.66 15.28 -14.20
C LEU A 70 5.79 15.40 -12.69
N SER A 71 5.93 14.26 -12.01
CA SER A 71 6.19 14.21 -10.57
C SER A 71 7.29 13.19 -10.29
N GLY A 72 8.36 13.64 -9.65
CA GLY A 72 9.47 12.78 -9.22
C GLY A 72 10.51 12.44 -10.29
N PRO A 73 11.63 11.81 -9.88
CA PRO A 73 12.73 11.42 -10.78
C PRO A 73 12.38 10.24 -11.69
N ASP A 74 11.37 9.44 -11.34
CA ASP A 74 10.78 8.34 -12.13
C ASP A 74 9.89 8.84 -13.29
N ARG A 75 9.58 10.14 -13.32
CA ARG A 75 8.81 10.84 -14.37
C ARG A 75 7.39 10.33 -14.59
N LEU A 76 6.79 9.62 -13.63
CA LEU A 76 5.36 9.31 -13.70
C LEU A 76 4.53 10.57 -13.48
N THR A 77 3.53 10.79 -14.34
CA THR A 77 2.54 11.86 -14.15
C THR A 77 1.68 11.57 -12.90
N PRO A 78 1.11 12.59 -12.23
CA PRO A 78 0.21 12.37 -11.10
C PRO A 78 -0.97 11.42 -11.43
N LEU A 79 -1.53 11.52 -12.64
CA LEU A 79 -2.61 10.63 -13.09
C LEU A 79 -2.15 9.18 -13.25
N GLN A 80 -0.95 8.94 -13.79
CA GLN A 80 -0.37 7.59 -13.87
C GLN A 80 -0.14 7.02 -12.47
N GLN A 81 0.41 7.81 -11.54
CA GLN A 81 0.61 7.37 -10.17
C GLN A 81 -0.71 6.99 -9.49
N LEU A 82 -1.75 7.82 -9.61
CA LEU A 82 -3.08 7.51 -9.08
C LEU A 82 -3.67 6.22 -9.66
N ARG A 83 -3.46 5.95 -10.96
CA ARG A 83 -3.91 4.72 -11.62
C ARG A 83 -3.16 3.50 -11.11
N GLU A 84 -1.84 3.56 -11.00
CA GLU A 84 -1.03 2.46 -10.49
C GLU A 84 -1.30 2.18 -9.02
N ILE A 85 -1.48 3.22 -8.19
CA ILE A 85 -1.92 3.08 -6.78
C ILE A 85 -3.25 2.35 -6.71
N ARG A 86 -4.26 2.77 -7.49
CA ARG A 86 -5.58 2.12 -7.51
C ARG A 86 -5.47 0.65 -7.90
N LYS A 87 -4.68 0.35 -8.94
CA LYS A 87 -4.46 -1.01 -9.42
C LYS A 87 -3.75 -1.89 -8.38
N TYR A 88 -2.75 -1.33 -7.69
CA TYR A 88 -2.02 -2.01 -6.63
C TYR A 88 -2.96 -2.36 -5.47
N LEU A 89 -3.69 -1.37 -4.96
CA LEU A 89 -4.60 -1.53 -3.81
C LEU A 89 -5.79 -2.44 -4.12
N HIS A 90 -6.28 -2.47 -5.36
CA HIS A 90 -7.32 -3.41 -5.76
C HIS A 90 -6.87 -4.87 -5.62
N ARG A 91 -5.59 -5.16 -5.88
CA ARG A 91 -5.01 -6.51 -5.67
C ARG A 91 -4.80 -6.80 -4.20
N GLU A 92 -4.31 -5.84 -3.43
CA GLU A 92 -4.12 -6.02 -1.99
C GLU A 92 -5.43 -6.23 -1.24
N LEU A 93 -6.53 -5.62 -1.68
CA LEU A 93 -7.83 -5.79 -1.05
C LEU A 93 -8.24 -7.27 -0.93
N GLN A 94 -8.00 -8.06 -1.98
CA GLN A 94 -8.28 -9.50 -1.96
C GLN A 94 -7.47 -10.23 -0.89
N VAL A 95 -6.22 -9.82 -0.70
CA VAL A 95 -5.32 -10.40 0.31
C VAL A 95 -5.78 -10.01 1.72
N VAL A 96 -6.19 -8.76 1.92
CA VAL A 96 -6.72 -8.25 3.19
C VAL A 96 -7.99 -9.01 3.57
N GLU A 97 -8.95 -9.13 2.65
CA GLU A 97 -10.22 -9.84 2.89
C GLU A 97 -9.98 -11.30 3.26
N HIS A 98 -9.14 -12.00 2.48
CA HIS A 98 -8.80 -13.39 2.78
C HIS A 98 -8.11 -13.55 4.14
N THR A 99 -7.14 -12.69 4.44
CA THR A 99 -6.39 -12.73 5.70
C THR A 99 -7.31 -12.43 6.88
N PHE A 100 -8.22 -11.46 6.75
CA PHE A 100 -9.21 -11.15 7.77
C PHE A 100 -10.11 -12.34 8.07
N MET A 101 -10.71 -12.94 7.02
CA MET A 101 -11.58 -14.11 7.18
C MET A 101 -10.85 -15.27 7.86
N GLU A 102 -9.61 -15.57 7.44
CA GLU A 102 -8.81 -16.64 8.08
C GLU A 102 -8.58 -16.37 9.57
N ILE A 103 -8.27 -15.13 9.94
CA ILE A 103 -8.05 -14.75 11.34
C ILE A 103 -9.36 -14.88 12.14
N MET A 104 -10.47 -14.40 11.59
CA MET A 104 -11.78 -14.44 12.28
C MET A 104 -12.27 -15.87 12.47
N ASP A 105 -12.09 -16.74 11.48
CA ASP A 105 -12.42 -18.17 11.60
C ASP A 105 -11.58 -18.82 12.70
N GLY A 106 -10.27 -18.55 12.76
CA GLY A 106 -9.41 -19.05 13.83
C GLY A 106 -9.80 -18.53 15.22
N LEU A 107 -10.19 -17.26 15.34
CA LEU A 107 -10.65 -16.69 16.62
C LEU A 107 -11.92 -17.39 17.11
N LYS A 108 -12.85 -17.66 16.20
CA LYS A 108 -14.09 -18.38 16.49
C LYS A 108 -13.83 -19.81 16.98
N GLU A 109 -12.83 -20.50 16.42
CA GLU A 109 -12.42 -21.84 16.88
C GLU A 109 -11.87 -21.81 18.32
N GLU A 110 -11.21 -20.72 18.71
CA GLU A 110 -10.74 -20.45 20.07
C GLU A 110 -11.83 -19.91 21.01
N GLY A 111 -13.08 -19.77 20.52
CA GLY A 111 -14.23 -19.30 21.30
C GLY A 111 -14.27 -17.78 21.52
N ILE A 112 -13.54 -17.01 20.72
CA ILE A 112 -13.54 -15.54 20.71
C ILE A 112 -14.47 -15.01 19.61
#